data_AF-A0A2D4YWD7-F1
#
_entry.id   AF-A0A2D4YWD7-F1
#
_cell.length_a   1.000
_cell.length_b   1.000
_cell.length_c   1.000
_cell.angle_alpha   90.00
_cell.angle_beta   90.00
_cell.angle_gamma   90.00
#
_symmetry.space_group_name_H-M   'P 1'
#
loop_
_entity.id
_entity.type
_entity.pdbx_description
1 polymer ?
#
loop_
_entity_poly.entity_id
_entity_poly.type
_entity_poly.pdbx_seq_one_letter_code
_entity_poly.pdbx_strand_id
1 'polypeptide(L)' 'MTSGISLALTQQFELERLNRAIDATGDPDQLQLIAQQLLQAWQAQKAATEWVNRQQNSGI' A
#
# COMPACT_ATOMS: atom_id res chain seq x y z
N MET A 1 5.16 -10.16 18.91
CA MET A 1 5.35 -8.74 18.55
C MET A 1 5.97 -8.72 17.16
N THR A 2 5.18 -8.41 16.14
CA THR A 2 5.71 -8.29 14.77
C THR A 2 6.62 -7.07 14.75
N SER A 3 7.92 -7.29 14.58
CA SER A 3 8.90 -6.22 14.32
C SER A 3 8.58 -5.59 12.95
N GLY A 4 7.51 -4.80 12.91
CA GLY A 4 7.01 -4.15 11.71
C GLY A 4 7.90 -2.97 11.39
N ILE A 5 8.32 -2.88 10.13
CA ILE A 5 8.93 -1.67 9.57
C ILE A 5 8.00 -0.51 9.93
N SER A 6 8.46 0.40 10.80
CA SER A 6 7.68 1.58 11.15
C SER A 6 7.54 2.45 9.91
N LEU A 7 6.31 2.85 9.60
CA LEU A 7 6.05 3.74 8.47
C LEU A 7 6.82 5.05 8.66
N ALA A 8 7.50 5.52 7.62
CA ALA A 8 8.09 6.85 7.63
C ALA A 8 7.00 7.92 7.83
N LEU A 9 7.34 9.08 8.39
CA LEU A 9 6.39 10.16 8.69
C LEU A 9 5.52 10.51 7.47
N THR A 10 6.11 10.62 6.28
CA THR A 10 5.38 10.88 5.03
C THR A 10 4.38 9.78 4.68
N GLN A 11 4.72 8.50 4.95
CA GLN A 11 3.83 7.37 4.71
C GLN A 11 2.65 7.37 5.68
N GLN A 12 2.85 7.84 6.91
CA GLN A 12 1.76 7.98 7.90
C GLN A 12 0.75 9.06 7.46
N PHE A 13 1.23 10.20 6.95
CA PHE A 13 0.34 11.24 6.40
C PHE A 13 -0.45 10.77 5.18
N GLU A 14 0.18 10.04 4.26
CA GLU A 14 -0.52 9.47 3.11
C GLU A 14 -1.59 8.46 3.55
N LEU A 15 -1.29 7.65 4.57
CA LEU A 15 -2.26 6.71 5.15
C LEU A 15 -3.45 7.44 5.76
N GLU A 16 -3.23 8.52 6.52
CA GLU A 16 -4.33 9.36 7.04
C GLU A 16 -5.13 10.04 5.93
N ARG A 17 -4.48 10.52 4.87
CA ARG A 17 -5.15 11.14 3.72
C ARG A 17 -6.07 10.15 3.02
N LEU A 18 -5.59 8.93 2.79
CA LEU A 18 -6.35 7.86 2.16
C LEU A 18 -7.52 7.41 3.05
N ASN A 19 -7.30 7.26 4.36
CA ASN A 19 -8.38 6.94 5.30
C ASN A 19 -9.49 7.99 5.28
N ARG A 20 -9.12 9.28 5.33
CA ARG A 20 -10.12 10.36 5.24
C ARG A 20 -10.88 10.36 3.92
N ALA A 21 -10.21 10.03 2.81
CA ALA A 21 -10.87 9.93 1.51
C ALA A 21 -11.90 8.78 1.49
N ILE A 22 -11.57 7.63 2.07
CA ILE A 22 -12.48 6.49 2.20
C ILE A 22 -13.69 6.88 3.06
N ASP A 23 -13.45 7.45 4.25
CA ASP A 23 -14.52 7.83 5.20
C ASP A 23 -15.46 8.90 4.65
N ALA A 24 -14.94 9.82 3.82
CA ALA A 24 -15.74 10.86 3.18
C ALA A 24 -16.52 10.37 1.94
N THR A 25 -16.24 9.16 1.44
CA THR A 25 -16.88 8.63 0.23
C THR A 25 -18.20 7.94 0.60
N GLY A 26 -19.32 8.59 0.30
CA GLY A 26 -20.67 8.03 0.47
C GLY A 26 -21.20 7.27 -0.75
N ASP A 27 -20.50 7.34 -1.88
CA ASP A 27 -20.87 6.68 -3.13
C ASP A 27 -20.24 5.27 -3.22
N PRO A 28 -21.04 4.19 -3.25
CA PRO A 28 -20.53 2.82 -3.36
C PRO A 28 -19.65 2.57 -4.58
N ASP A 29 -19.92 3.21 -5.72
CA ASP A 29 -19.16 3.02 -6.95
C ASP A 29 -17.76 3.65 -6.82
N GLN A 30 -17.68 4.81 -6.16
CA GLN A 30 -16.40 5.44 -5.83
C GLN A 30 -15.60 4.64 -4.81
N LEU A 31 -16.24 4.06 -3.80
CA LEU A 31 -15.59 3.15 -2.86
C LEU A 31 -15.02 1.91 -3.57
N GLN A 32 -15.77 1.34 -4.51
CA GLN A 32 -15.30 0.21 -5.32
C GLN A 32 -14.04 0.60 -6.13
N LEU A 33 -14.06 1.78 -6.75
CA LEU A 33 -12.91 2.29 -7.51
C LEU A 33 -11.68 2.53 -6.62
N ILE A 34 -11.85 3.11 -5.43
CA ILE A 34 -10.77 3.31 -4.46
C ILE A 34 -10.20 1.96 -4.01
N ALA A 35 -11.06 0.99 -3.71
CA ALA A 35 -10.64 -0.35 -3.30
C ALA A 35 -9.82 -1.07 -4.39
N GLN A 36 -10.23 -0.95 -5.66
CA GLN A 36 -9.48 -1.53 -6.79
C GLN A 36 -8.10 -0.89 -6.96
N GLN A 37 -7.99 0.44 -6.81
CA GLN A 37 -6.71 1.15 -6.87
C GLN A 37 -5.77 0.73 -5.74
N LEU A 38 -6.29 0.63 -4.52
CA LEU A 38 -5.50 0.15 -3.37
C LEU A 38 -5.02 -1.28 -3.57
N LEU A 39 -5.87 -2.15 -4.11
CA LEU A 39 -5.49 -3.53 -4.43
C LEU A 39 -4.35 -3.59 -5.45
N GLN A 40 -4.43 -2.80 -6.53
CA GLN A 40 -3.38 -2.74 -7.55
C GLN A 40 -2.06 -2.21 -6.96
N ALA A 41 -2.12 -1.14 -6.16
CA ALA A 41 -0.95 -0.58 -5.50
C ALA A 41 -0.27 -1.59 -4.57
N TRP A 42 -1.06 -2.35 -3.79
CA TRP A 42 -0.54 -3.41 -2.93
C TRP A 42 0.14 -4.53 -3.72
N GLN A 43 -0.48 -5.00 -4.82
CA GLN A 43 0.13 -6.02 -5.68
C GLN A 43 1.45 -5.53 -6.29
N ALA A 44 1.51 -4.27 -6.73
CA ALA A 44 2.73 -3.68 -7.25
C ALA A 44 3.84 -3.62 -6.20
N GLN A 45 3.53 -3.21 -4.97
CA GLN A 45 4.50 -3.19 -3.87
C GLN A 45 4.98 -4.60 -3.52
N LYS A 46 4.08 -5.59 -3.49
CA LYS A 46 4.43 -6.99 -3.26
C LYS A 46 5.38 -7.51 -4.34
N ALA A 47 5.06 -7.28 -5.61
CA ALA A 47 5.90 -7.69 -6.73
C ALA A 47 7.28 -7.03 -6.70
N ALA A 48 7.37 -5.74 -6.36
CA ALA A 48 8.62 -5.03 -6.18
C ALA A 48 9.45 -5.62 -5.03
N THR A 49 8.82 -5.91 -3.90
CA THR A 49 9.48 -6.52 -2.73
C THR A 49 10.00 -7.91 -3.06
N GLU A 50 9.19 -8.74 -3.72
CA GLU A 50 9.61 -10.06 -4.19
C GLU A 50 10.77 -9.97 -5.19
N TRP A 51 10.77 -8.98 -6.08
CA TRP A 51 11.85 -8.75 -7.02
C TRP A 51 13.17 -8.39 -6.32
N VAL A 52 13.13 -7.46 -5.36
CA VAL A 52 14.31 -7.09 -4.55
C VAL A 52 14.84 -8.31 -3.78
N ASN A 53 13.95 -9.10 -3.15
CA ASN A 53 14.35 -10.29 -2.42
C ASN A 53 15.00 -11.35 -3.34
N ARG A 54 14.44 -11.55 -4.55
CA ARG A 54 15.05 -12.42 -5.56
C ARG A 54 16.43 -11.89 -5.97
N GLN A 55 16.58 -10.59 -6.19
CA GLN A 55 17.85 -9.98 -6.55
C GLN A 55 18.92 -10.18 -5.46
N GLN A 56 18.56 -10.01 -4.18
CA GLN A 56 19.45 -10.24 -3.05
C GLN A 56 19.84 -11.71 -2.88
N ASN A 57 18.93 -12.65 -3.17
CA ASN A 57 19.18 -14.09 -3.07
C ASN A 57 19.93 -14.64 -4.29
N SER A 58 19.84 -13.99 -5.44
CA SER A 58 20.47 -14.43 -6.70
C SER A 58 21.93 -14.00 -6.86
N GLY A 59 22.52 -13.29 -5.90
CA GLY A 59 23.97 -13.09 -5.79
C GLY A 59 24.69 -12.75 -7.09
N ILE A 60 24.31 -11.64 -7.72
CA ILE A 60 25.18 -10.88 -8.63
C ILE A 60 25.64 -9.64 -7.86
#